data_AF-B5JPH6-F1
#
_entry.id   AF-B5JPH6-F1
#
_cell.length_a   1.000
_cell.length_b   1.000
_cell.length_c   1.000
_cell.angle_alpha   90.00
_cell.angle_beta   90.00
_cell.angle_gamma   90.00
#
_symmetry.space_group_name_H-M   'P 1'
#
loop_
_entity.id
_entity.type
_entity.pdbx_description
1 polymer ?
#
loop_
_entity_poly.entity_id
_entity_poly.type
_entity_poly.pdbx_seq_one_letter_code
_entity_poly.pdbx_strand_id
1 'polypeptide(L)'
;MKLAAKIAFSILTLTALGFCVAFVLEEIWLRASGAGEVQSEDATAKSERTVEGAVGDGSGLDFAEGWRARVSDSALDEIAFADRVLREGEIEGGLLLAVALEDLGTDELEGHFVELMARDLDDYRAVDYAGRVLQEIAEREPELGVALLSALTPAEKERLVASVARGWTMRDPAAAFAWIGSAWLAADGGYIDREVQNGLFVNAMDALVTGRRDYELAAATLAGLADPELRAELTDLVAHRIVRDGPEAALDRLAAMENGVFDGAILDAVAQQWAARDSVGAAGWVLENEEEVSSGGVRSIAKHLSLAARDAALTEFHGGLAEVEKRDSVAAEAARLKARREPTVSADWVLAIERPDARQRAVFDALYEIGYEDFGSSVNYIDYVYTADDAERAPVVYSTLRDWLAVDLDAVAGYLGSGRAHLSAALSEELLGMIVSGEKG
;
A
#
# COMPACT_ATOMS: atom_id res chain seq x y z
N MET A 1 -23.47 -22.19 8.36
CA MET A 1 -23.85 -21.35 9.53
C MET A 1 -22.67 -20.92 10.40
N LYS A 2 -21.84 -21.81 10.98
CA LYS A 2 -20.73 -21.38 11.88
C LYS A 2 -19.63 -20.54 11.23
N LEU A 3 -19.37 -20.69 9.93
CA LEU A 3 -18.37 -19.91 9.18
C LEU A 3 -18.88 -18.48 8.87
N ALA A 4 -20.14 -18.35 8.42
CA ALA A 4 -20.78 -17.05 8.16
C ALA A 4 -20.86 -16.18 9.42
N ALA A 5 -21.13 -16.77 10.59
CA ALA A 5 -21.12 -16.05 11.86
C ALA A 5 -19.72 -15.53 12.26
N LYS A 6 -18.65 -16.25 11.91
CA LYS A 6 -17.26 -15.80 12.16
C LYS A 6 -16.87 -14.65 11.23
N ILE A 7 -17.24 -14.72 9.95
CA ILE A 7 -16.96 -13.66 8.98
C ILE A 7 -17.71 -12.37 9.35
N ALA A 8 -19.01 -12.48 9.69
CA ALA A 8 -19.79 -11.34 10.14
C ALA A 8 -19.20 -10.68 11.41
N PHE A 9 -18.70 -11.47 12.37
CA PHE A 9 -18.06 -10.95 13.57
C PHE A 9 -16.73 -10.25 13.26
N SER A 10 -15.88 -10.80 12.39
CA SER A 10 -14.63 -10.16 11.96
C SER A 10 -14.87 -8.84 11.24
N ILE A 11 -15.87 -8.76 10.35
CA ILE A 11 -16.22 -7.52 9.63
C ILE A 11 -16.68 -6.44 10.63
N LEU A 12 -17.52 -6.80 11.60
CA LEU A 12 -18.01 -5.86 12.62
C LEU A 12 -16.89 -5.36 13.54
N THR A 13 -15.91 -6.21 13.83
CA THR A 13 -14.74 -5.85 14.65
C THR A 13 -13.82 -4.88 13.91
N LEU A 14 -13.60 -5.11 12.60
CA LEU A 14 -12.80 -4.22 11.75
C LEU A 14 -13.47 -2.85 11.54
N THR A 15 -14.79 -2.80 11.40
CA THR A 15 -15.52 -1.51 11.31
C THR A 15 -15.46 -0.74 12.63
N ALA A 16 -15.59 -1.41 13.78
CA ALA A 16 -15.45 -0.76 15.08
C ALA A 16 -14.02 -0.20 15.30
N LEU A 17 -12.99 -0.94 14.86
CA LEU A 17 -11.60 -0.46 14.93
C LEU A 17 -11.38 0.77 14.03
N GLY A 18 -11.93 0.78 12.82
CA GLY A 18 -11.86 1.91 11.90
C GLY A 18 -12.50 3.19 12.46
N PHE A 19 -13.65 3.06 13.13
CA PHE A 19 -14.30 4.19 13.82
C PHE A 19 -13.47 4.72 15.00
N CYS A 20 -12.84 3.85 15.79
CA CYS A 20 -11.97 4.27 16.88
C CYS A 20 -10.73 5.04 16.39
N VAL A 21 -10.11 4.59 15.30
CA VAL A 21 -8.94 5.27 14.72
C VAL A 21 -9.32 6.65 14.15
N ALA A 22 -10.45 6.74 13.43
CA ALA A 22 -10.94 8.02 12.91
C ALA A 22 -11.24 9.03 14.03
N PHE A 23 -11.87 8.58 15.12
CA PHE A 23 -12.18 9.43 16.27
C PHE A 23 -10.92 9.92 17.01
N VAL A 24 -9.92 9.06 17.18
CA VAL A 24 -8.63 9.45 17.80
C VAL A 24 -7.88 10.45 16.92
N LEU A 25 -7.88 10.27 15.59
CA LEU A 25 -7.24 11.20 14.66
C LEU A 25 -7.96 12.57 14.61
N GLU A 26 -9.29 12.58 14.67
CA GLU A 26 -10.09 13.82 14.75
C GLU A 26 -9.81 14.58 16.04
N GLU A 27 -9.70 13.87 17.18
CA GLU A 27 -9.41 14.53 18.46
C GLU A 27 -7.96 15.03 18.58
N ILE A 28 -7.00 14.32 17.97
CA ILE A 28 -5.62 14.80 17.82
C ILE A 28 -5.60 16.06 16.94
N TRP A 29 -6.32 16.06 15.82
CA TRP A 29 -6.40 17.21 14.93
C TRP A 29 -7.06 18.42 15.59
N LEU A 30 -8.18 18.23 16.31
CA LEU A 30 -8.88 19.29 17.05
C LEU A 30 -7.99 19.90 18.15
N ARG A 31 -7.19 19.08 18.85
CA ARG A 31 -6.22 19.56 19.84
C ARG A 31 -5.06 20.30 19.21
N ALA A 32 -4.61 19.90 18.02
CA ALA A 32 -3.57 20.60 17.27
C ALA A 32 -4.06 21.93 16.67
N SER A 33 -5.33 22.01 16.23
CA SER A 33 -5.92 23.22 15.64
C SER A 33 -6.39 24.26 16.66
N GLY A 34 -6.58 23.87 17.92
CA GLY A 34 -7.14 24.75 18.97
C GLY A 34 -6.16 25.71 19.65
N ALA A 35 -4.87 25.73 19.26
CA ALA A 35 -3.84 26.49 19.97
C ALA A 35 -3.67 27.96 19.54
N GLY A 36 -4.64 28.55 18.81
CA GLY A 36 -4.41 29.80 18.09
C GLY A 36 -5.53 30.83 18.11
N GLU A 37 -6.17 31.11 19.26
CA GLU A 37 -6.93 32.36 19.40
C GLU A 37 -7.00 32.80 20.88
N VAL A 38 -6.02 33.62 21.30
CA VAL A 38 -6.05 34.31 22.59
C VAL A 38 -6.60 35.72 22.37
N GLN A 39 -7.85 35.93 22.76
CA GLN A 39 -8.37 37.26 23.07
C GLN A 39 -7.73 37.75 24.37
N SER A 40 -7.09 38.91 24.33
CA SER A 40 -6.58 39.62 25.49
C SER A 40 -7.72 40.35 26.19
N GLU A 41 -8.03 39.98 27.44
CA GLU A 41 -8.48 40.93 28.48
C GLU A 41 -8.50 40.26 29.87
N ASP A 42 -7.78 40.90 30.81
CA ASP A 42 -7.91 40.86 32.28
C ASP A 42 -8.28 39.54 33.00
N ALA A 43 -7.27 38.92 33.64
CA ALA A 43 -7.40 38.40 35.02
C ALA A 43 -6.02 38.02 35.61
N THR A 44 -5.45 38.93 36.39
CA THR A 44 -4.42 38.63 37.37
C THR A 44 -4.93 37.71 38.50
N ALA A 45 -4.06 36.80 38.93
CA ALA A 45 -3.98 36.15 40.25
C ALA A 45 -4.80 34.87 40.50
N LYS A 46 -4.25 33.73 40.08
CA LYS A 46 -3.93 32.54 40.91
C LYS A 46 -3.73 31.32 40.02
N SER A 47 -2.49 30.92 39.77
CA SER A 47 -2.07 29.52 39.55
C SER A 47 -0.57 29.46 39.20
N GLU A 48 0.29 29.81 40.15
CA GLU A 48 1.71 29.44 40.08
C GLU A 48 1.92 28.17 40.91
N ARG A 49 1.91 27.01 40.24
CA ARG A 49 2.79 25.88 40.58
C ARG A 49 2.71 24.78 39.51
N THR A 50 3.88 24.51 38.90
CA THR A 50 4.30 23.28 38.21
C THR A 50 3.58 22.93 36.92
N VAL A 51 4.09 23.38 35.75
CA VAL A 51 5.07 22.69 34.87
C VAL A 51 5.58 23.74 33.86
N GLU A 52 6.41 24.68 34.33
CA GLU A 52 7.18 25.57 33.46
C GLU A 52 8.64 25.41 33.90
N GLY A 53 9.44 24.74 33.07
CA GLY A 53 10.84 24.48 33.38
C GLY A 53 11.62 23.65 32.35
N ALA A 54 11.03 23.23 31.23
CA ALA A 54 11.73 22.36 30.27
C ALA A 54 11.48 22.70 28.80
N VAL A 55 11.12 23.95 28.47
CA VAL A 55 11.13 24.42 27.07
C VAL A 55 11.87 25.77 27.05
N GLY A 56 13.16 25.70 27.34
CA GLY A 56 14.10 26.78 27.08
C GLY A 56 14.45 26.77 25.60
N ASP A 57 14.12 27.87 24.93
CA ASP A 57 14.67 28.32 23.65
C ASP A 57 16.21 28.28 23.72
N GLY A 58 16.80 27.20 23.20
CA GLY A 58 18.24 27.00 23.19
C GLY A 58 18.64 25.53 23.11
N SER A 59 19.19 25.14 21.96
CA SER A 59 20.09 24.00 21.74
C SER A 59 19.51 22.58 21.72
N GLY A 60 19.09 22.13 20.53
CA GLY A 60 19.13 20.69 20.19
C GLY A 60 20.54 20.08 20.30
N LEU A 61 21.59 20.91 20.32
CA LEU A 61 22.97 20.48 20.58
C LEU A 61 23.18 20.02 22.04
N ASP A 62 22.51 20.60 23.04
CA ASP A 62 22.62 20.17 24.45
C ASP A 62 22.01 18.78 24.66
N PHE A 63 20.99 18.42 23.86
CA PHE A 63 20.33 17.12 24.00
C PHE A 63 21.24 15.97 23.57
N ALA A 64 21.85 16.07 22.39
CA ALA A 64 22.77 15.04 21.89
C ALA A 64 24.04 14.94 22.75
N GLU A 65 24.60 16.08 23.18
CA GLU A 65 25.75 16.08 24.10
C GLU A 65 25.38 15.50 25.48
N GLY A 66 24.19 15.75 25.99
CA GLY A 66 23.69 15.13 27.22
C GLY A 66 23.56 13.61 27.12
N TRP A 67 23.14 13.08 25.98
CA TRP A 67 23.11 11.64 25.73
C TRP A 67 24.51 11.05 25.56
N ARG A 68 25.39 11.70 24.80
CA ARG A 68 26.80 11.27 24.69
C ARG A 68 27.49 11.26 26.05
N ALA A 69 27.25 12.27 26.89
CA ALA A 69 27.77 12.30 28.25
C ALA A 69 27.30 11.08 29.07
N ARG A 70 26.02 10.71 28.98
CA ARG A 70 25.47 9.50 29.63
C ARG A 70 26.03 8.19 29.09
N VAL A 71 26.37 8.14 27.79
CA VAL A 71 27.02 6.98 27.17
C VAL A 71 28.49 6.89 27.61
N SER A 72 29.18 8.03 27.68
CA SER A 72 30.62 8.13 27.96
C SER A 72 31.02 8.01 29.43
N ASP A 73 30.09 8.22 30.37
CA ASP A 73 30.40 8.18 31.81
C ASP A 73 30.69 6.72 32.23
N SER A 74 31.97 6.38 32.18
CA SER A 74 32.57 5.04 32.26
C SER A 74 32.46 4.35 33.62
N ALA A 75 31.53 4.77 34.49
CA ALA A 75 31.22 4.08 35.75
C ALA A 75 30.36 2.82 35.53
N LEU A 76 30.36 2.28 34.31
CA LEU A 76 29.34 1.43 33.72
C LEU A 76 29.86 0.07 33.22
N ASP A 77 31.07 -0.32 33.63
CA ASP A 77 31.72 -1.61 33.28
C ASP A 77 30.95 -2.87 33.73
N GLU A 78 29.86 -2.74 34.52
CA GLU A 78 29.11 -3.89 35.06
C GLU A 78 27.76 -4.17 34.39
N ILE A 79 27.14 -3.21 33.67
CA ILE A 79 25.84 -3.44 33.02
C ILE A 79 26.04 -3.61 31.53
N ALA A 80 25.77 -4.83 31.06
CA ALA A 80 25.83 -5.23 29.67
C ALA A 80 24.95 -4.30 28.79
N PHE A 81 25.42 -3.96 27.60
CA PHE A 81 24.84 -2.90 26.77
C PHE A 81 23.37 -3.17 26.44
N ALA A 82 23.01 -4.42 26.16
CA ALA A 82 21.65 -4.83 25.86
C ALA A 82 20.71 -4.54 27.04
N ASP A 83 21.14 -4.80 28.28
CA ASP A 83 20.33 -4.49 29.47
C ASP A 83 20.06 -2.99 29.62
N ARG A 84 20.98 -2.16 29.14
CA ARG A 84 20.80 -0.71 29.17
C ARG A 84 19.76 -0.28 28.15
N VAL A 85 19.96 -0.59 26.87
CA VAL A 85 19.02 -0.18 25.80
C VAL A 85 17.63 -0.80 25.98
N LEU A 86 17.51 -2.01 26.53
CA LEU A 86 16.23 -2.69 26.75
C LEU A 86 15.48 -2.23 28.01
N ARG A 87 16.19 -1.70 29.01
CA ARG A 87 15.58 -1.13 30.22
C ARG A 87 14.95 0.23 29.93
N GLU A 88 15.55 0.99 29.04
CA GLU A 88 14.95 2.21 28.53
C GLU A 88 13.71 1.87 27.68
N GLY A 89 12.76 2.81 27.62
CA GLY A 89 11.58 2.68 26.74
C GLY A 89 11.98 2.52 25.27
N GLU A 90 11.03 2.17 24.41
CA GLU A 90 11.29 1.99 22.97
C GLU A 90 11.94 3.23 22.32
N ILE A 91 11.48 4.43 22.70
CA ILE A 91 11.98 5.68 22.15
C ILE A 91 13.39 5.99 22.70
N GLU A 92 13.55 5.97 24.03
CA GLU A 92 14.81 6.31 24.69
C GLU A 92 15.90 5.29 24.39
N GLY A 93 15.58 3.99 24.41
CA GLY A 93 16.50 2.91 24.07
C GLY A 93 16.92 2.96 22.60
N GLY A 94 16.00 3.26 21.69
CA GLY A 94 16.31 3.46 20.27
C GLY A 94 17.25 4.65 20.01
N LEU A 95 17.04 5.77 20.73
CA LEU A 95 17.94 6.93 20.66
C LEU A 95 19.32 6.63 21.24
N LEU A 96 19.37 5.97 22.40
CA LEU A 96 20.62 5.57 23.04
C LEU A 96 21.43 4.65 22.12
N LEU A 97 20.76 3.68 21.48
CA LEU A 97 21.38 2.79 20.50
C LEU A 97 21.92 3.59 19.30
N ALA A 98 21.11 4.48 18.70
CA ALA A 98 21.54 5.27 17.55
C ALA A 98 22.79 6.11 17.86
N VAL A 99 22.84 6.76 19.02
CA VAL A 99 24.03 7.53 19.46
C VAL A 99 25.23 6.61 19.67
N ALA A 100 25.04 5.43 20.26
CA ALA A 100 26.12 4.49 20.48
C ALA A 100 26.70 3.93 19.17
N LEU A 101 25.86 3.59 18.19
CA LEU A 101 26.29 3.00 16.92
C LEU A 101 27.29 3.89 16.16
N GLU A 102 27.17 5.22 16.26
CA GLU A 102 28.07 6.18 15.60
C GLU A 102 29.53 6.06 16.09
N ASP A 103 29.74 5.78 17.38
CA ASP A 103 31.06 5.85 18.03
C ASP A 103 31.75 4.48 18.14
N LEU A 104 31.00 3.38 18.01
CA LEU A 104 31.51 2.01 18.19
C LEU A 104 32.33 1.54 16.99
N GLY A 105 33.40 0.77 17.22
CA GLY A 105 34.11 0.04 16.16
C GLY A 105 33.35 -1.21 15.71
N THR A 106 33.72 -1.80 14.56
CA THR A 106 33.08 -3.03 14.04
C THR A 106 33.13 -4.18 15.06
N ASP A 107 34.26 -4.39 15.73
CA ASP A 107 34.42 -5.43 16.76
C ASP A 107 33.45 -5.25 17.94
N GLU A 108 33.19 -4.00 18.34
CA GLU A 108 32.26 -3.69 19.43
C GLU A 108 30.81 -3.88 18.98
N LEU A 109 30.48 -3.49 17.74
CA LEU A 109 29.18 -3.75 17.14
C LEU A 109 28.87 -5.25 17.07
N GLU A 110 29.83 -6.07 16.65
CA GLU A 110 29.69 -7.53 16.65
C GLU A 110 29.41 -8.05 18.07
N GLY A 111 30.16 -7.57 19.07
CA GLY A 111 29.96 -7.91 20.48
C GLY A 111 28.54 -7.58 20.96
N HIS A 112 28.03 -6.39 20.63
CA HIS A 112 26.67 -5.98 20.99
C HIS A 112 25.58 -6.74 20.24
N PHE A 113 25.81 -7.08 18.98
CA PHE A 113 24.91 -7.93 18.22
C PHE A 113 24.77 -9.31 18.89
N VAL A 114 25.89 -9.95 19.23
CA VAL A 114 25.89 -11.25 19.94
C VAL A 114 25.20 -11.12 21.30
N GLU A 115 25.45 -10.03 22.04
CA GLU A 115 24.81 -9.80 23.34
C GLU A 115 23.28 -9.68 23.21
N LEU A 116 22.79 -8.92 22.23
CA LEU A 116 21.36 -8.74 21.96
C LEU A 116 20.70 -10.05 21.50
N MET A 117 21.37 -10.81 20.62
CA MET A 117 20.86 -12.10 20.14
C MET A 117 20.88 -13.20 21.21
N ALA A 118 21.73 -13.06 22.25
CA ALA A 118 21.73 -13.96 23.40
C ALA A 118 20.59 -13.69 24.40
N ARG A 119 19.85 -12.58 24.24
CA ARG A 119 18.66 -12.28 25.05
C ARG A 119 17.46 -13.07 24.55
N ASP A 120 16.41 -13.07 25.37
CA ASP A 120 15.16 -13.71 25.02
C ASP A 120 14.61 -13.11 23.71
N LEU A 121 14.67 -13.89 22.63
CA LEU A 121 14.24 -13.48 21.28
C LEU A 121 12.71 -13.32 21.16
N ASP A 122 11.98 -13.61 22.24
CA ASP A 122 10.59 -13.23 22.40
C ASP A 122 10.42 -11.72 22.73
N ASP A 123 11.48 -11.01 23.15
CA ASP A 123 11.48 -9.54 23.22
C ASP A 123 11.71 -8.94 21.83
N TYR A 124 10.62 -8.45 21.22
CA TYR A 124 10.65 -7.80 19.90
C TYR A 124 11.63 -6.63 19.82
N ARG A 125 11.92 -5.95 20.95
CA ARG A 125 12.87 -4.83 20.99
C ARG A 125 14.31 -5.32 20.86
N ALA A 126 14.65 -6.46 21.44
CA ALA A 126 15.97 -7.06 21.28
C ALA A 126 16.26 -7.40 19.82
N VAL A 127 15.25 -7.95 19.12
CA VAL A 127 15.33 -8.23 17.68
C VAL A 127 15.44 -6.94 16.85
N ASP A 128 14.66 -5.90 17.16
CA ASP A 128 14.76 -4.60 16.46
C ASP A 128 16.16 -3.99 16.62
N TYR A 129 16.67 -3.95 17.85
CA TYR A 129 17.99 -3.42 18.16
C TYR A 129 19.12 -4.24 17.52
N ALA A 130 19.04 -5.57 17.58
CA ALA A 130 19.98 -6.45 16.88
C ALA A 130 19.94 -6.19 15.37
N GLY A 131 18.75 -5.95 14.81
CA GLY A 131 18.57 -5.55 13.42
C GLY A 131 19.27 -4.25 13.08
N ARG A 132 19.19 -3.21 13.92
CA ARG A 132 19.88 -1.93 13.70
C ARG A 132 21.40 -2.07 13.80
N VAL A 133 21.90 -2.83 14.77
CA VAL A 133 23.34 -3.13 14.90
C VAL A 133 23.84 -3.88 13.67
N LEU A 134 23.09 -4.90 13.22
CA LEU A 134 23.43 -5.67 12.04
C LEU A 134 23.39 -4.84 10.74
N GLN A 135 22.45 -3.89 10.66
CA GLN A 135 22.40 -2.92 9.57
C GLN A 135 23.66 -2.05 9.55
N GLU A 136 24.09 -1.52 10.69
CA GLU A 136 25.32 -0.71 10.82
C GLU A 136 26.56 -1.53 10.44
N ILE A 137 26.65 -2.78 10.90
CA ILE A 137 27.73 -3.69 10.51
C ILE A 137 27.73 -3.89 8.99
N ALA A 138 26.57 -4.17 8.39
CA ALA A 138 26.47 -4.39 6.95
C ALA A 138 26.77 -3.13 6.11
N GLU A 139 26.54 -1.93 6.66
CA GLU A 139 26.92 -0.67 6.02
C GLU A 139 28.44 -0.46 6.02
N ARG A 140 29.16 -0.93 7.05
CA ARG A 140 30.62 -0.80 7.14
C ARG A 140 31.35 -1.94 6.44
N GLU A 141 30.94 -3.16 6.74
CA GLU A 141 31.57 -4.43 6.35
C GLU A 141 30.48 -5.45 5.94
N PRO A 142 29.94 -5.33 4.71
CA PRO A 142 28.85 -6.18 4.23
C PRO A 142 29.10 -7.68 4.38
N GLU A 143 30.33 -8.12 4.14
CA GLU A 143 30.72 -9.53 4.23
C GLU A 143 30.60 -10.06 5.66
N LEU A 144 30.94 -9.26 6.67
CA LEU A 144 30.76 -9.61 8.07
C LEU A 144 29.27 -9.68 8.42
N GLY A 145 28.47 -8.73 7.95
CA GLY A 145 27.01 -8.75 8.13
C GLY A 145 26.37 -10.03 7.57
N VAL A 146 26.80 -10.46 6.38
CA VAL A 146 26.36 -11.73 5.76
C VAL A 146 26.85 -12.94 6.56
N ALA A 147 28.07 -12.92 7.07
CA ALA A 147 28.61 -14.01 7.89
C ALA A 147 27.84 -14.17 9.20
N LEU A 148 27.56 -13.07 9.91
CA LEU A 148 26.74 -13.05 11.13
C LEU A 148 25.32 -13.56 10.85
N LEU A 149 24.67 -13.05 9.80
CA LEU A 149 23.35 -13.51 9.37
C LEU A 149 23.33 -15.02 9.07
N SER A 150 24.40 -15.55 8.50
CA SER A 150 24.53 -16.98 8.16
C SER A 150 24.73 -17.88 9.38
N ALA A 151 25.16 -17.32 10.50
CA ALA A 151 25.32 -18.04 11.76
C ALA A 151 23.99 -18.17 12.55
N LEU A 152 22.95 -17.45 12.14
CA LEU A 152 21.64 -17.44 12.80
C LEU A 152 20.81 -18.69 12.45
N THR A 153 19.81 -18.97 13.29
CA THR A 153 18.78 -19.95 12.95
C THR A 153 17.92 -19.46 11.76
N PRO A 154 17.23 -20.35 11.03
CA PRO A 154 16.40 -19.93 9.89
C PRO A 154 15.36 -18.85 10.23
N ALA A 155 14.71 -18.95 11.40
CA ALA A 155 13.70 -17.98 11.83
C ALA A 155 14.29 -16.61 12.17
N GLU A 156 15.47 -16.56 12.79
CA GLU A 156 16.19 -15.31 13.06
C GLU A 156 16.71 -14.67 11.77
N LYS A 157 17.24 -15.50 10.86
CA LYS A 157 17.71 -15.05 9.55
C LYS A 157 16.59 -14.35 8.78
N GLU A 158 15.40 -14.95 8.72
CA GLU A 158 14.23 -14.37 8.07
C GLU A 158 13.85 -13.00 8.66
N ARG A 159 13.94 -12.84 9.99
CA ARG A 159 13.66 -11.57 10.67
C ARG A 159 14.71 -10.49 10.41
N LEU A 160 15.99 -10.86 10.30
CA LEU A 160 17.11 -9.91 10.30
C LEU A 160 17.75 -9.67 8.92
N VAL A 161 17.42 -10.49 7.91
CA VAL A 161 18.01 -10.36 6.57
C VAL A 161 17.73 -9.01 5.91
N ALA A 162 16.57 -8.40 6.17
CA ALA A 162 16.23 -7.07 5.66
C ALA A 162 17.19 -5.98 6.18
N SER A 163 17.70 -6.11 7.40
CA SER A 163 18.67 -5.17 7.97
C SER A 163 20.01 -5.23 7.25
N VAL A 164 20.51 -6.43 6.92
CA VAL A 164 21.73 -6.60 6.11
C VAL A 164 21.55 -5.99 4.73
N ALA A 165 20.42 -6.26 4.07
CA ALA A 165 20.11 -5.71 2.75
C ALA A 165 20.12 -4.17 2.75
N ARG A 166 19.46 -3.54 3.74
CA ARG A 166 19.44 -2.08 3.87
C ARG A 166 20.82 -1.49 4.12
N GLY A 167 21.57 -2.04 5.08
CA GLY A 167 22.91 -1.55 5.43
C GLY A 167 23.88 -1.68 4.25
N TRP A 168 23.91 -2.85 3.62
CA TRP A 168 24.75 -3.06 2.44
C TRP A 168 24.35 -2.12 1.30
N THR A 169 23.06 -1.88 1.08
CA THR A 169 22.60 -0.94 0.05
C THR A 169 23.11 0.48 0.31
N MET A 170 23.22 0.91 1.57
CA MET A 170 23.79 2.23 1.87
C MET A 170 25.27 2.33 1.46
N ARG A 171 26.02 1.22 1.52
CA ARG A 171 27.44 1.15 1.16
C ARG A 171 27.69 0.94 -0.33
N ASP A 172 27.11 -0.12 -0.89
CA ASP A 172 27.26 -0.59 -2.26
C ASP A 172 25.93 -1.20 -2.75
N PRO A 173 25.02 -0.36 -3.31
CA PRO A 173 23.74 -0.82 -3.83
C PRO A 173 23.87 -1.92 -4.87
N ALA A 174 24.84 -1.82 -5.79
CA ALA A 174 25.00 -2.77 -6.88
C ALA A 174 25.36 -4.17 -6.36
N ALA A 175 26.30 -4.25 -5.41
CA ALA A 175 26.66 -5.50 -4.76
C ALA A 175 25.50 -6.05 -3.90
N ALA A 176 24.78 -5.19 -3.17
CA ALA A 176 23.62 -5.60 -2.39
C ALA A 176 22.52 -6.24 -3.25
N PHE A 177 22.15 -5.61 -4.38
CA PHE A 177 21.16 -6.17 -5.30
C PHE A 177 21.63 -7.48 -5.96
N ALA A 178 22.91 -7.57 -6.33
CA ALA A 178 23.50 -8.80 -6.85
C ALA A 178 23.50 -9.93 -5.81
N TRP A 179 23.74 -9.60 -4.53
CA TRP A 179 23.64 -10.55 -3.43
C TRP A 179 22.19 -10.99 -3.20
N ILE A 180 21.21 -10.08 -3.14
CA ILE A 180 19.78 -10.45 -3.00
C ILE A 180 19.36 -11.39 -4.15
N GLY A 181 19.79 -11.10 -5.39
CA GLY A 181 19.50 -11.92 -6.55
C GLY A 181 20.12 -13.33 -6.50
N SER A 182 21.26 -13.51 -5.84
CA SER A 182 22.01 -14.78 -5.82
C SER A 182 21.85 -15.59 -4.54
N ALA A 183 21.71 -14.95 -3.38
CA ALA A 183 21.64 -15.58 -2.06
C ALA A 183 20.40 -16.46 -1.84
N TRP A 184 19.38 -16.28 -2.68
CA TRP A 184 18.10 -16.96 -2.59
C TRP A 184 17.81 -17.90 -3.76
N LEU A 185 18.86 -18.28 -4.51
CA LEU A 185 18.80 -19.31 -5.53
C LEU A 185 19.19 -20.67 -4.93
N ALA A 186 18.36 -21.68 -5.16
CA ALA A 186 18.66 -23.08 -4.95
C ALA A 186 19.70 -23.57 -5.97
N ALA A 187 20.29 -24.74 -5.71
CA ALA A 187 21.37 -25.29 -6.56
C ALA A 187 20.94 -25.60 -8.00
N ASP A 188 19.63 -25.76 -8.24
CA ASP A 188 19.03 -25.94 -9.56
C ASP A 188 18.66 -24.61 -10.25
N GLY A 189 18.91 -23.47 -9.61
CA GLY A 189 18.57 -22.14 -10.08
C GLY A 189 17.13 -21.70 -9.76
N GLY A 190 16.34 -22.50 -9.05
CA GLY A 190 15.03 -22.08 -8.52
C GLY A 190 15.17 -21.15 -7.33
N TYR A 191 14.13 -20.40 -6.96
CA TYR A 191 14.15 -19.58 -5.74
C TYR A 191 13.84 -20.43 -4.50
N ILE A 192 14.61 -20.21 -3.43
CA ILE A 192 14.36 -20.85 -2.12
C ILE A 192 13.06 -20.29 -1.52
N ASP A 193 12.90 -18.97 -1.57
CA ASP A 193 11.70 -18.25 -1.18
C ASP A 193 11.62 -16.95 -1.98
N ARG A 194 10.65 -16.88 -2.90
CA ARG A 194 10.50 -15.71 -3.79
C ARG A 194 9.88 -14.52 -3.08
N GLU A 195 9.02 -14.76 -2.08
CA GLU A 195 8.36 -13.68 -1.34
C GLU A 195 9.37 -12.93 -0.48
N VAL A 196 10.22 -13.66 0.26
CA VAL A 196 11.32 -13.07 1.04
C VAL A 196 12.27 -12.30 0.13
N GLN A 197 12.64 -12.85 -1.03
CA GLN A 197 13.53 -12.17 -1.97
C GLN A 197 12.93 -10.85 -2.49
N ASN A 198 11.67 -10.86 -2.93
CA ASN A 198 10.98 -9.65 -3.38
C ASN A 198 10.92 -8.59 -2.26
N GLY A 199 10.61 -9.00 -1.03
CA GLY A 199 10.65 -8.13 0.13
C GLY A 199 12.03 -7.50 0.38
N LEU A 200 13.11 -8.21 0.08
CA LEU A 200 14.47 -7.66 0.19
C LEU A 200 14.79 -6.65 -0.90
N PHE A 201 14.36 -6.90 -2.15
CA PHE A 201 14.47 -5.92 -3.22
C PHE A 201 13.73 -4.62 -2.87
N VAL A 202 12.51 -4.73 -2.31
CA VAL A 202 11.71 -3.60 -1.84
C VAL A 202 12.45 -2.81 -0.75
N ASN A 203 12.97 -3.49 0.28
CA ASN A 203 13.71 -2.85 1.37
C ASN A 203 15.00 -2.16 0.89
N ALA A 204 15.76 -2.81 0.01
CA ALA A 204 16.97 -2.25 -0.58
C ALA A 204 16.64 -1.03 -1.44
N MET A 205 15.61 -1.13 -2.30
CA MET A 205 15.18 -0.01 -3.14
C MET A 205 14.72 1.18 -2.30
N ASP A 206 13.91 0.95 -1.24
CA ASP A 206 13.51 2.01 -0.32
C ASP A 206 14.72 2.68 0.36
N ALA A 207 15.69 1.90 0.85
CA ALA A 207 16.92 2.45 1.43
C ALA A 207 17.69 3.31 0.42
N LEU A 208 17.80 2.87 -0.83
CA LEU A 208 18.43 3.61 -1.91
C LEU A 208 17.74 4.96 -2.17
N VAL A 209 16.41 4.98 -2.32
CA VAL A 209 15.68 6.22 -2.64
C VAL A 209 15.48 7.13 -1.44
N THR A 210 15.37 6.57 -0.23
CA THR A 210 15.16 7.33 1.00
C THR A 210 16.47 7.89 1.55
N GLY A 211 17.48 7.03 1.68
CA GLY A 211 18.76 7.37 2.31
C GLY A 211 19.69 8.11 1.36
N ARG A 212 19.86 7.60 0.14
CA ARG A 212 20.82 8.15 -0.84
C ARG A 212 20.19 9.12 -1.84
N ARG A 213 18.86 9.04 -2.05
CA ARG A 213 18.12 9.81 -3.07
C ARG A 213 18.72 9.66 -4.48
N ASP A 214 19.26 8.48 -4.76
CA ASP A 214 19.97 8.16 -6.00
C ASP A 214 19.02 7.50 -7.01
N TYR A 215 18.21 8.32 -7.66
CA TYR A 215 17.19 7.86 -8.60
C TYR A 215 17.77 7.34 -9.93
N GLU A 216 18.95 7.81 -10.33
CA GLU A 216 19.65 7.31 -11.52
C GLU A 216 20.08 5.87 -11.31
N LEU A 217 20.67 5.55 -10.14
CA LEU A 217 21.04 4.19 -9.80
C LEU A 217 19.80 3.30 -9.61
N ALA A 218 18.71 3.83 -9.05
CA ALA A 218 17.44 3.11 -8.96
C ALA A 218 16.92 2.72 -10.35
N ALA A 219 16.92 3.64 -11.32
CA ALA A 219 16.52 3.36 -12.70
C ALA A 219 17.41 2.31 -13.36
N ALA A 220 18.74 2.44 -13.21
CA ALA A 220 19.69 1.46 -13.75
C ALA A 220 19.48 0.06 -13.16
N THR A 221 19.19 -0.01 -11.85
CA THR A 221 18.86 -1.26 -11.16
C THR A 221 17.59 -1.90 -11.74
N LEU A 222 16.51 -1.12 -11.89
CA LEU A 222 15.24 -1.61 -12.44
C LEU A 222 15.37 -2.09 -13.89
N ALA A 223 16.15 -1.39 -14.71
CA ALA A 223 16.42 -1.80 -16.08
C ALA A 223 17.13 -3.17 -16.16
N GLY A 224 17.88 -3.54 -15.13
CA GLY A 224 18.57 -4.83 -15.01
C GLY A 224 17.72 -5.99 -14.47
N LEU A 225 16.56 -5.73 -13.87
CA LEU A 225 15.73 -6.79 -13.27
C LEU A 225 15.02 -7.60 -14.34
N ALA A 226 15.17 -8.93 -14.35
CA ALA A 226 14.52 -9.79 -15.34
C ALA A 226 13.01 -10.00 -15.09
N ASP A 227 12.58 -9.91 -13.82
CA ASP A 227 11.20 -10.13 -13.40
C ASP A 227 10.34 -8.87 -13.66
N PRO A 228 9.36 -8.91 -14.59
CA PRO A 228 8.54 -7.76 -14.90
C PRO A 228 7.60 -7.35 -13.75
N GLU A 229 7.13 -8.29 -12.94
CA GLU A 229 6.20 -7.99 -11.84
C GLU A 229 6.90 -7.23 -10.72
N LEU A 230 8.05 -7.76 -10.27
CA LEU A 230 8.91 -7.08 -9.30
C LEU A 230 9.39 -5.73 -9.83
N ARG A 231 9.75 -5.64 -11.12
CA ARG A 231 10.15 -4.36 -11.73
C ARG A 231 9.03 -3.33 -11.65
N ALA A 232 7.79 -3.71 -11.95
CA ALA A 232 6.64 -2.82 -11.84
C ALA A 232 6.41 -2.36 -10.39
N GLU A 233 6.42 -3.29 -9.43
CA GLU A 233 6.26 -2.99 -8.00
C GLU A 233 7.31 -1.98 -7.49
N LEU A 234 8.58 -2.20 -7.82
CA LEU A 234 9.65 -1.29 -7.40
C LEU A 234 9.60 0.05 -8.14
N THR A 235 9.15 0.07 -9.40
CA THR A 235 8.94 1.33 -10.15
C THR A 235 7.87 2.18 -9.45
N ASP A 236 6.76 1.56 -9.06
CA ASP A 236 5.70 2.22 -8.30
C ASP A 236 6.20 2.74 -6.95
N LEU A 237 7.01 1.96 -6.23
CA LEU A 237 7.62 2.40 -4.97
C LEU A 237 8.47 3.67 -5.16
N VAL A 238 9.35 3.68 -6.16
CA VAL A 238 10.22 4.82 -6.45
C VAL A 238 9.39 6.04 -6.83
N ALA A 239 8.38 5.87 -7.67
CA ALA A 239 7.47 6.94 -8.08
C ALA A 239 6.74 7.57 -6.88
N HIS A 240 6.13 6.76 -6.01
CA HIS A 240 5.46 7.25 -4.80
C HIS A 240 6.44 7.97 -3.86
N ARG A 241 7.70 7.52 -3.81
CA ARG A 241 8.72 8.19 -3.01
C ARG A 241 9.07 9.57 -3.54
N ILE A 242 9.22 9.70 -4.86
CA ILE A 242 9.49 10.99 -5.53
C ILE A 242 8.34 11.96 -5.29
N VAL A 243 7.11 11.48 -5.42
CA VAL A 243 5.87 12.27 -5.29
C VAL A 243 5.58 12.70 -3.85
N ARG A 244 6.11 12.00 -2.86
CA ARG A 244 5.91 12.34 -1.44
C ARG A 244 6.33 13.77 -1.08
N ASP A 245 7.33 14.33 -1.74
CA ASP A 245 7.79 15.71 -1.51
C ASP A 245 6.85 16.77 -2.12
N GLY A 246 5.84 16.34 -2.91
CA GLY A 246 4.82 17.16 -3.55
C GLY A 246 4.75 16.91 -5.06
N PRO A 247 3.56 17.05 -5.67
CA PRO A 247 3.38 16.78 -7.10
C PRO A 247 4.20 17.73 -7.98
N GLU A 248 4.32 19.01 -7.62
CA GLU A 248 5.11 19.99 -8.38
C GLU A 248 6.61 19.64 -8.34
N ALA A 249 7.14 19.31 -7.17
CA ALA A 249 8.53 18.90 -7.00
C ALA A 249 8.85 17.58 -7.74
N ALA A 250 7.86 16.70 -7.87
CA ALA A 250 7.98 15.48 -8.66
C ALA A 250 8.07 15.76 -10.16
N LEU A 251 7.26 16.68 -10.68
CA LEU A 251 7.30 17.10 -12.09
C LEU A 251 8.62 17.80 -12.43
N ASP A 252 9.11 18.68 -11.57
CA ASP A 252 10.42 19.32 -11.73
C ASP A 252 11.54 18.28 -11.81
N ARG A 253 11.47 17.24 -10.96
CA ARG A 253 12.44 16.15 -10.94
C ARG A 253 12.32 15.26 -12.17
N LEU A 254 11.10 14.95 -12.59
CA LEU A 254 10.82 14.18 -13.80
C LEU A 254 11.46 14.84 -15.03
N ALA A 255 11.30 16.16 -15.18
CA ALA A 255 11.90 16.93 -16.27
C ALA A 255 13.45 16.93 -16.25
N ALA A 256 14.06 16.64 -15.09
CA ALA A 256 15.50 16.54 -14.95
C ALA A 256 16.04 15.11 -15.18
N MET A 257 15.19 14.08 -15.21
CA MET A 257 15.60 12.69 -15.46
C MET A 257 15.70 12.42 -16.96
N GLU A 258 16.81 11.82 -17.41
CA GLU A 258 17.03 11.55 -18.84
C GLU A 258 16.49 10.18 -19.32
N ASN A 259 16.24 9.25 -18.39
CA ASN A 259 16.11 7.82 -18.72
C ASN A 259 14.68 7.30 -18.91
N GLY A 260 13.65 8.11 -18.70
CA GLY A 260 12.26 7.77 -19.02
C GLY A 260 11.64 6.58 -18.26
N VAL A 261 12.42 5.89 -17.42
CA VAL A 261 12.03 4.60 -16.80
C VAL A 261 10.82 4.78 -15.88
N PHE A 262 10.72 5.95 -15.26
CA PHE A 262 9.74 6.23 -14.23
C PHE A 262 8.58 7.08 -14.70
N ASP A 263 8.59 7.59 -15.93
CA ASP A 263 7.73 8.71 -16.34
C ASP A 263 6.25 8.41 -16.11
N GLY A 264 5.76 7.29 -16.64
CA GLY A 264 4.36 6.88 -16.45
C GLY A 264 4.00 6.65 -14.98
N ALA A 265 4.87 5.99 -14.21
CA ALA A 265 4.61 5.70 -12.80
C ALA A 265 4.63 6.97 -11.93
N ILE A 266 5.55 7.90 -12.19
CA ILE A 266 5.61 9.21 -11.51
C ILE A 266 4.35 10.01 -11.84
N LEU A 267 3.96 10.09 -13.11
CA LEU A 267 2.78 10.84 -13.53
C LEU A 267 1.50 10.24 -12.94
N ASP A 268 1.38 8.92 -12.87
CA ASP A 268 0.27 8.24 -12.18
C ASP A 268 0.25 8.54 -10.69
N ALA A 269 1.40 8.49 -10.02
CA ALA A 269 1.52 8.81 -8.61
C ALA A 269 1.19 10.30 -8.33
N VAL A 270 1.62 11.22 -9.22
CA VAL A 270 1.27 12.64 -9.18
C VAL A 270 -0.25 12.80 -9.31
N ALA A 271 -0.87 12.17 -10.31
CA ALA A 271 -2.31 12.20 -10.52
C ALA A 271 -3.07 11.73 -9.27
N GLN A 272 -2.64 10.61 -8.68
CA GLN A 272 -3.24 10.06 -7.47
C GLN A 272 -3.10 11.00 -6.25
N GLN A 273 -1.89 11.51 -5.98
CA GLN A 273 -1.66 12.38 -4.83
C GLN A 273 -2.40 13.71 -4.98
N TRP A 274 -2.40 14.28 -6.20
CA TRP A 274 -3.11 15.52 -6.47
C TRP A 274 -4.62 15.32 -6.34
N ALA A 275 -5.17 14.22 -6.86
CA ALA A 275 -6.60 13.93 -6.76
C ALA A 275 -7.10 13.74 -5.33
N ALA A 276 -6.25 13.22 -4.44
CA ALA A 276 -6.58 13.10 -3.02
C ALA A 276 -6.77 14.48 -2.35
N ARG A 277 -6.15 15.54 -2.88
CA ARG A 277 -6.24 16.92 -2.37
C ARG A 277 -7.24 17.78 -3.15
N ASP A 278 -7.21 17.69 -4.47
CA ASP A 278 -8.02 18.45 -5.42
C ASP A 278 -8.28 17.60 -6.68
N SER A 279 -9.33 16.79 -6.63
CA SER A 279 -9.71 15.90 -7.74
C SER A 279 -10.16 16.62 -8.99
N VAL A 280 -10.67 17.86 -8.90
CA VAL A 280 -11.08 18.64 -10.07
C VAL A 280 -9.86 19.25 -10.75
N GLY A 281 -8.93 19.83 -9.98
CA GLY A 281 -7.66 20.33 -10.50
C GLY A 281 -6.82 19.21 -11.13
N ALA A 282 -6.72 18.06 -10.46
CA ALA A 282 -6.02 16.90 -10.98
C ALA A 282 -6.64 16.38 -12.29
N ALA A 283 -7.98 16.36 -12.40
CA ALA A 283 -8.66 16.00 -13.64
C ALA A 283 -8.31 16.95 -14.78
N GLY A 284 -8.31 18.27 -14.53
CA GLY A 284 -7.88 19.27 -15.52
C GLY A 284 -6.45 19.07 -15.98
N TRP A 285 -5.53 18.84 -15.05
CA TRP A 285 -4.12 18.57 -15.37
C TRP A 285 -3.94 17.28 -16.19
N VAL A 286 -4.65 16.20 -15.85
CA VAL A 286 -4.59 14.93 -16.62
C VAL A 286 -5.13 15.11 -18.04
N LEU A 287 -6.15 15.95 -18.26
CA LEU A 287 -6.63 16.24 -19.62
C LEU A 287 -5.60 17.00 -20.46
N GLU A 288 -4.76 17.83 -19.84
CA GLU A 288 -3.68 18.56 -20.51
C GLU A 288 -2.45 17.67 -20.79
N ASN A 289 -2.28 16.59 -20.03
CA ASN A 289 -1.14 15.65 -20.08
C ASN A 289 -1.63 14.22 -20.30
N GLU A 290 -2.66 14.06 -21.14
CA GLU A 290 -3.35 12.79 -21.27
C GLU A 290 -2.40 11.72 -21.79
N GLU A 291 -1.64 11.99 -22.86
CA GLU A 291 -0.79 11.03 -23.55
C GLU A 291 0.18 10.31 -22.59
N GLU A 292 0.69 11.04 -21.60
CA GLU A 292 1.71 10.58 -20.67
C GLU A 292 1.15 9.88 -19.42
N VAL A 293 -0.10 10.16 -19.03
CA VAL A 293 -0.76 9.55 -17.86
C VAL A 293 -1.36 8.20 -18.26
N SER A 294 -1.17 7.17 -17.44
CA SER A 294 -1.68 5.84 -17.75
C SER A 294 -3.18 5.71 -17.47
N SER A 295 -3.78 4.63 -17.96
CA SER A 295 -5.15 4.23 -17.61
C SER A 295 -5.34 3.99 -16.10
N GLY A 296 -4.26 3.72 -15.35
CA GLY A 296 -4.27 3.65 -13.88
C GLY A 296 -4.43 5.03 -13.25
N GLY A 297 -3.64 6.02 -13.69
CA GLY A 297 -3.73 7.40 -13.26
C GLY A 297 -5.12 8.00 -13.47
N VAL A 298 -5.67 7.91 -14.70
CA VAL A 298 -7.02 8.44 -15.01
C VAL A 298 -8.11 7.77 -14.16
N ARG A 299 -7.98 6.46 -13.89
CA ARG A 299 -8.92 5.71 -13.05
C ARG A 299 -8.88 6.18 -11.60
N SER A 300 -7.70 6.49 -11.09
CA SER A 300 -7.53 7.07 -9.76
C SER A 300 -8.27 8.41 -9.63
N ILE A 301 -8.14 9.29 -10.63
CA ILE A 301 -8.92 10.55 -10.69
C ILE A 301 -10.42 10.26 -10.64
N ALA A 302 -10.92 9.35 -11.47
CA ALA A 302 -12.33 8.98 -11.54
C ALA A 302 -12.87 8.51 -10.19
N LYS A 303 -12.09 7.66 -9.49
CA LYS A 303 -12.41 7.20 -8.14
C LYS A 303 -12.55 8.38 -7.17
N HIS A 304 -11.59 9.31 -7.15
CA HIS A 304 -11.63 10.46 -6.25
C HIS A 304 -12.79 11.42 -6.55
N LEU A 305 -13.10 11.67 -7.83
CA LEU A 305 -14.26 12.46 -8.24
C LEU A 305 -15.58 11.80 -7.81
N SER A 306 -15.70 10.48 -8.01
CA SER A 306 -16.88 9.70 -7.65
C SER A 306 -17.10 9.68 -6.13
N LEU A 307 -16.04 9.40 -5.35
CA LEU A 307 -16.11 9.38 -3.88
C LEU A 307 -16.43 10.77 -3.28
N ALA A 308 -16.02 11.84 -3.95
CA ALA A 308 -16.33 13.22 -3.57
C ALA A 308 -17.71 13.71 -4.10
N ALA A 309 -18.52 12.83 -4.70
CA ALA A 309 -19.81 13.14 -5.32
C ALA A 309 -19.76 14.31 -6.32
N ARG A 310 -18.68 14.37 -7.13
CA ARG A 310 -18.46 15.40 -8.16
C ARG A 310 -18.91 14.92 -9.53
N ASP A 311 -20.16 14.46 -9.66
CA ASP A 311 -20.65 13.79 -10.86
C ASP A 311 -20.47 14.61 -12.16
N ALA A 312 -20.74 15.92 -12.10
CA ALA A 312 -20.56 16.80 -13.25
C ALA A 312 -19.09 16.84 -13.73
N ALA A 313 -18.14 16.95 -12.80
CA ALA A 313 -16.71 16.94 -13.12
C ALA A 313 -16.24 15.56 -13.60
N LEU A 314 -16.81 14.47 -13.06
CA LEU A 314 -16.55 13.11 -13.54
C LEU A 314 -17.02 12.91 -14.99
N THR A 315 -18.21 13.40 -15.34
CA THR A 315 -18.72 13.36 -16.72
C THR A 315 -17.89 14.22 -17.66
N GLU A 316 -17.50 15.42 -17.24
CA GLU A 316 -16.61 16.30 -18.02
C GLU A 316 -15.25 15.65 -18.24
N PHE A 317 -14.64 15.10 -17.20
CA PHE A 317 -13.37 14.39 -17.28
C PHE A 317 -13.43 13.21 -18.25
N HIS A 318 -14.45 12.35 -18.12
CA HIS A 318 -14.68 11.24 -19.07
C HIS A 318 -14.84 11.74 -20.51
N GLY A 319 -15.63 12.79 -20.74
CA GLY A 319 -15.88 13.32 -22.08
C GLY A 319 -14.69 14.08 -22.68
N GLY A 320 -13.76 14.55 -21.85
CA GLY A 320 -12.57 15.29 -22.27
C GLY A 320 -11.42 14.41 -22.74
N LEU A 321 -11.35 13.15 -22.29
CA LEU A 321 -10.29 12.21 -22.67
C LEU A 321 -10.39 11.84 -24.16
N ALA A 322 -9.28 11.92 -24.89
CA ALA A 322 -9.16 11.61 -26.31
C ALA A 322 -9.01 10.10 -26.57
N GLU A 323 -8.35 9.36 -25.69
CA GLU A 323 -8.10 7.93 -25.83
C GLU A 323 -9.29 7.10 -25.32
N VAL A 324 -9.82 6.23 -26.20
CA VAL A 324 -10.94 5.32 -25.89
C VAL A 324 -10.64 4.46 -24.65
N GLU A 325 -9.41 3.96 -24.53
CA GLU A 325 -9.02 3.09 -23.41
C GLU A 325 -9.06 3.81 -22.05
N LYS A 326 -8.70 5.09 -22.02
CA LYS A 326 -8.75 5.92 -20.81
C LYS A 326 -10.20 6.28 -20.47
N ARG A 327 -11.03 6.61 -21.46
CA ARG A 327 -12.49 6.79 -21.29
C ARG A 327 -13.15 5.56 -20.70
N ASP A 328 -12.91 4.39 -21.30
CA ASP A 328 -13.43 3.12 -20.82
C ASP A 328 -13.00 2.83 -19.37
N SER A 329 -11.75 3.17 -19.01
CA SER A 329 -11.23 2.98 -17.65
C SER A 329 -11.92 3.88 -16.62
N VAL A 330 -12.21 5.14 -16.98
CA VAL A 330 -12.98 6.07 -16.14
C VAL A 330 -14.41 5.57 -15.96
N ALA A 331 -15.06 5.17 -17.07
CA ALA A 331 -16.42 4.69 -17.07
C ALA A 331 -16.58 3.39 -16.25
N ALA A 332 -15.65 2.44 -16.39
CA ALA A 332 -15.65 1.20 -15.61
C ALA A 332 -15.53 1.47 -14.10
N GLU A 333 -14.64 2.36 -13.67
CA GLU A 333 -14.49 2.70 -12.24
C GLU A 333 -15.71 3.46 -11.69
N ALA A 334 -16.28 4.37 -12.48
CA ALA A 334 -17.51 5.07 -12.14
C ALA A 334 -18.68 4.08 -11.97
N ALA A 335 -18.83 3.14 -12.91
CA ALA A 335 -19.83 2.08 -12.85
C ALA A 335 -19.66 1.25 -11.58
N ARG A 336 -18.45 0.74 -11.32
CA ARG A 336 -18.14 -0.09 -10.15
C ARG A 336 -18.53 0.60 -8.84
N LEU A 337 -18.11 1.85 -8.64
CA LEU A 337 -18.37 2.60 -7.40
C LEU A 337 -19.84 2.96 -7.20
N LYS A 338 -20.61 3.15 -8.28
CA LYS A 338 -22.03 3.49 -8.21
C LYS A 338 -22.94 2.26 -8.12
N ALA A 339 -22.47 1.08 -8.51
CA ALA A 339 -23.30 -0.12 -8.69
C ALA A 339 -24.16 -0.44 -7.46
N ARG A 340 -23.58 -0.37 -6.26
CA ARG A 340 -24.28 -0.72 -5.01
C ARG A 340 -25.39 0.25 -4.62
N ARG A 341 -25.24 1.55 -4.90
CA ARG A 341 -26.14 2.61 -4.42
C ARG A 341 -27.09 3.12 -5.50
N GLU A 342 -26.61 3.15 -6.73
CA GLU A 342 -27.25 3.75 -7.89
C GLU A 342 -27.08 2.84 -9.12
N PRO A 343 -27.66 1.62 -9.11
CA PRO A 343 -27.43 0.62 -10.16
C PRO A 343 -27.81 1.12 -11.56
N THR A 344 -28.83 1.95 -11.69
CA THR A 344 -29.20 2.56 -12.98
C THR A 344 -28.11 3.51 -13.50
N VAL A 345 -27.57 4.36 -12.63
CA VAL A 345 -26.48 5.30 -13.00
C VAL A 345 -25.20 4.52 -13.30
N SER A 346 -24.92 3.47 -12.54
CA SER A 346 -23.82 2.55 -12.82
C SER A 346 -23.94 1.90 -14.21
N ALA A 347 -25.15 1.48 -14.57
CA ALA A 347 -25.40 0.90 -15.88
C ALA A 347 -25.27 1.91 -17.02
N ASP A 348 -25.64 3.17 -16.82
CA ASP A 348 -25.37 4.25 -17.78
C ASP A 348 -23.86 4.42 -18.02
N TRP A 349 -23.03 4.32 -16.98
CA TRP A 349 -21.57 4.34 -17.11
C TRP A 349 -21.04 3.12 -17.85
N VAL A 350 -21.57 1.92 -17.62
CA VAL A 350 -21.19 0.74 -18.42
C VAL A 350 -21.54 0.93 -19.89
N LEU A 351 -22.70 1.49 -20.20
CA LEU A 351 -23.12 1.77 -21.57
C LEU A 351 -22.24 2.83 -22.27
N ALA A 352 -21.54 3.66 -21.50
CA ALA A 352 -20.56 4.60 -22.03
C ALA A 352 -19.24 3.93 -22.47
N ILE A 353 -18.99 2.67 -22.10
CA ILE A 353 -17.78 1.93 -22.46
C ILE A 353 -17.84 1.46 -23.92
N GLU A 354 -16.92 1.94 -24.74
CA GLU A 354 -16.93 1.70 -26.19
C GLU A 354 -16.46 0.27 -26.51
N ARG A 355 -15.39 -0.22 -25.86
CA ARG A 355 -14.85 -1.56 -26.13
C ARG A 355 -15.71 -2.67 -25.50
N PRO A 356 -16.18 -3.65 -26.30
CA PRO A 356 -16.94 -4.82 -25.81
C PRO A 356 -16.33 -5.56 -24.61
N ASP A 357 -15.03 -5.86 -24.67
CA ASP A 357 -14.35 -6.65 -23.63
C ASP A 357 -14.18 -5.85 -22.32
N ALA A 358 -13.99 -4.54 -22.40
CA ALA A 358 -13.94 -3.66 -21.24
C ALA A 358 -15.32 -3.53 -20.60
N ARG A 359 -16.37 -3.42 -21.44
CA ARG A 359 -17.77 -3.33 -20.99
C ARG A 359 -18.20 -4.58 -20.26
N GLN A 360 -17.91 -5.75 -20.83
CA GLN A 360 -18.20 -7.03 -20.20
C GLN A 360 -17.52 -7.15 -18.82
N ARG A 361 -16.24 -6.79 -18.72
CA ARG A 361 -15.51 -6.76 -17.44
C ARG A 361 -16.16 -5.81 -16.44
N ALA A 362 -16.50 -4.59 -16.85
CA ALA A 362 -17.15 -3.61 -15.99
C ALA A 362 -18.53 -4.07 -15.49
N VAL A 363 -19.28 -4.85 -16.28
CA VAL A 363 -20.53 -5.48 -15.82
C VAL A 363 -20.27 -6.46 -14.69
N PHE A 364 -19.27 -7.33 -14.83
CA PHE A 364 -18.91 -8.28 -13.77
C PHE A 364 -18.46 -7.56 -12.49
N ASP A 365 -17.62 -6.52 -12.62
CA ASP A 365 -17.18 -5.73 -11.48
C ASP A 365 -18.35 -5.02 -10.79
N ALA A 366 -19.29 -4.45 -11.56
CA ALA A 366 -20.49 -3.83 -11.00
C ALA A 366 -21.43 -4.83 -10.32
N LEU A 367 -21.62 -6.03 -10.91
CA LEU A 367 -22.41 -7.10 -10.31
C LEU A 367 -21.78 -7.61 -9.00
N TYR A 368 -20.45 -7.69 -8.94
CA TYR A 368 -19.74 -8.01 -7.70
C TYR A 368 -20.03 -6.98 -6.59
N GLU A 369 -20.07 -5.69 -6.93
CA GLU A 369 -20.35 -4.61 -5.98
C GLU A 369 -21.84 -4.50 -5.57
N ILE A 370 -22.78 -4.84 -6.47
CA ILE A 370 -24.21 -5.03 -6.12
C ILE A 370 -24.33 -6.16 -5.09
N GLY A 371 -23.48 -7.18 -5.24
CA GLY A 371 -23.31 -8.28 -4.30
C GLY A 371 -24.38 -9.35 -4.40
N TYR A 372 -24.12 -10.47 -3.73
CA TYR A 372 -25.04 -11.61 -3.62
C TYR A 372 -26.17 -11.38 -2.60
N GLU A 373 -26.55 -10.13 -2.32
CA GLU A 373 -27.60 -9.80 -1.35
C GLU A 373 -28.97 -9.65 -2.02
N ASP A 374 -29.01 -9.25 -3.30
CA ASP A 374 -30.26 -9.07 -4.04
C ASP A 374 -30.15 -9.59 -5.49
N PHE A 375 -30.74 -10.76 -5.71
CA PHE A 375 -30.86 -11.39 -7.02
C PHE A 375 -31.61 -10.50 -8.01
N GLY A 376 -32.67 -9.83 -7.54
CA GLY A 376 -33.50 -8.96 -8.36
C GLY A 376 -32.72 -7.78 -8.92
N SER A 377 -31.92 -7.11 -8.09
CA SER A 377 -31.03 -6.04 -8.53
C SER A 377 -30.00 -6.52 -9.55
N SER A 378 -29.42 -7.71 -9.35
CA SER A 378 -28.43 -8.28 -10.29
C SER A 378 -29.04 -8.51 -11.69
N VAL A 379 -30.19 -9.18 -11.78
CA VAL A 379 -30.82 -9.46 -13.08
C VAL A 379 -31.41 -8.21 -13.74
N ASN A 380 -31.95 -7.27 -12.95
CA ASN A 380 -32.43 -6.01 -13.48
C ASN A 380 -31.28 -5.14 -14.01
N TYR A 381 -30.10 -5.19 -13.37
CA TYR A 381 -28.90 -4.52 -13.85
C TYR A 381 -28.45 -5.09 -15.22
N ILE A 382 -28.40 -6.42 -15.35
CA ILE A 382 -28.05 -7.08 -16.62
C ILE A 382 -29.07 -6.73 -17.72
N ASP A 383 -30.36 -6.77 -17.41
CA ASP A 383 -31.43 -6.44 -18.36
C ASP A 383 -31.45 -4.96 -18.75
N TYR A 384 -30.84 -4.08 -17.95
CA TYR A 384 -30.65 -2.68 -18.30
C TYR A 384 -29.45 -2.50 -19.24
N VAL A 385 -28.31 -3.14 -18.94
CA VAL A 385 -27.08 -3.00 -19.74
C VAL A 385 -27.19 -3.71 -21.08
N TYR A 386 -27.84 -4.87 -21.13
CA TYR A 386 -27.93 -5.68 -22.33
C TYR A 386 -29.38 -5.91 -22.78
N THR A 387 -29.60 -5.71 -24.06
CA THR A 387 -30.79 -6.16 -24.77
C THR A 387 -30.74 -7.67 -25.01
N ALA A 388 -31.91 -8.27 -25.28
CA ALA A 388 -32.03 -9.71 -25.52
C ALA A 388 -31.18 -10.22 -26.71
N ASP A 389 -30.89 -9.35 -27.69
CA ASP A 389 -30.17 -9.70 -28.91
C ASP A 389 -28.64 -9.48 -28.80
N ASP A 390 -28.14 -8.96 -27.68
CA ASP A 390 -26.72 -8.70 -27.48
C ASP A 390 -25.94 -10.00 -27.27
N ALA A 391 -24.97 -10.25 -28.16
CA ALA A 391 -24.14 -11.46 -28.12
C ALA A 391 -23.35 -11.61 -26.81
N GLU A 392 -23.03 -10.49 -26.16
CA GLU A 392 -22.30 -10.40 -24.89
C GLU A 392 -23.16 -10.76 -23.66
N ARG A 393 -24.50 -10.73 -23.81
CA ARG A 393 -25.43 -10.94 -22.71
C ARG A 393 -25.40 -12.35 -22.16
N ALA A 394 -25.40 -13.35 -23.06
CA ALA A 394 -25.54 -14.75 -22.66
C ALA A 394 -24.41 -15.23 -21.71
N PRO A 395 -23.11 -14.95 -21.97
CA PRO A 395 -22.05 -15.28 -21.03
C PRO A 395 -22.21 -14.62 -19.64
N VAL A 396 -22.62 -13.35 -19.60
CA VAL A 396 -22.84 -12.61 -18.34
C VAL A 396 -24.00 -13.22 -17.56
N VAL A 397 -25.17 -13.36 -18.19
CA VAL A 397 -26.35 -13.97 -17.56
C VAL A 397 -26.03 -15.37 -17.04
N TYR A 398 -25.41 -16.22 -17.85
CA TYR A 398 -25.08 -17.58 -17.43
C TYR A 398 -24.16 -17.61 -16.21
N SER A 399 -23.06 -16.84 -16.22
CA SER A 399 -22.14 -16.79 -15.07
C SER A 399 -22.83 -16.27 -13.82
N THR A 400 -23.58 -15.17 -13.93
CA THR A 400 -24.31 -14.60 -12.78
C THR A 400 -25.33 -15.57 -12.22
N LEU A 401 -26.13 -16.23 -13.06
CA LEU A 401 -27.12 -17.22 -12.61
C LEU A 401 -26.44 -18.41 -11.94
N ARG A 402 -25.31 -18.89 -12.49
CA ARG A 402 -24.54 -19.98 -11.90
C ARG A 402 -24.05 -19.62 -10.49
N ASP A 403 -23.49 -18.43 -10.32
CA ASP A 403 -23.00 -18.00 -9.00
C ASP A 403 -24.16 -17.84 -7.99
N TRP A 404 -25.34 -17.41 -8.45
CA TRP A 404 -26.55 -17.31 -7.64
C TRP A 404 -27.18 -18.66 -7.26
N LEU A 405 -26.92 -19.75 -7.98
CA LEU A 405 -27.41 -21.09 -7.60
C LEU A 405 -26.93 -21.52 -6.21
N ALA A 406 -25.74 -21.05 -5.80
CA ALA A 406 -25.20 -21.33 -4.47
C ALA A 406 -25.94 -20.56 -3.35
N VAL A 407 -26.68 -19.51 -3.70
CA VAL A 407 -27.28 -18.53 -2.79
C VAL A 407 -28.81 -18.69 -2.74
N ASP A 408 -29.49 -18.57 -3.89
CA ASP A 408 -30.95 -18.61 -3.99
C ASP A 408 -31.40 -19.37 -5.26
N LEU A 409 -31.65 -20.65 -5.06
CA LEU A 409 -31.98 -21.62 -6.09
C LEU A 409 -33.37 -21.36 -6.70
N ASP A 410 -34.35 -20.98 -5.88
CA ASP A 410 -35.72 -20.71 -6.31
C ASP A 410 -35.79 -19.43 -7.15
N ALA A 411 -35.00 -18.40 -6.82
CA ALA A 411 -34.92 -17.16 -7.59
C ALA A 411 -34.36 -17.40 -9.00
N VAL A 412 -33.29 -18.20 -9.12
CA VAL A 412 -32.71 -18.58 -10.42
C VAL A 412 -33.72 -19.36 -11.26
N ALA A 413 -34.40 -20.36 -10.67
CA ALA A 413 -35.43 -21.13 -11.36
C ALA A 413 -36.58 -20.24 -11.85
N GLY A 414 -37.03 -19.29 -11.03
CA GLY A 414 -38.07 -18.33 -11.38
C GLY A 414 -37.66 -17.43 -12.54
N TYR A 415 -36.42 -16.94 -12.56
CA TYR A 415 -35.91 -16.09 -13.64
C TYR A 415 -35.77 -16.87 -14.96
N LEU A 416 -35.24 -18.09 -14.93
CA LEU A 416 -35.19 -18.97 -16.11
C LEU A 416 -36.60 -19.25 -16.66
N GLY A 417 -37.56 -19.55 -15.78
CA GLY A 417 -38.96 -19.80 -16.16
C GLY A 417 -39.68 -18.58 -16.73
N SER A 418 -39.20 -17.36 -16.45
CA SER A 418 -39.78 -16.13 -16.99
C SER A 418 -39.48 -15.91 -18.48
N GLY A 419 -38.49 -16.62 -19.04
CA GLY A 419 -38.02 -16.41 -20.41
C GLY A 419 -37.12 -15.18 -20.61
N ARG A 420 -36.96 -14.33 -19.58
CA ARG A 420 -36.07 -13.14 -19.61
C ARG A 420 -34.60 -13.51 -19.72
N ALA A 421 -34.21 -14.73 -19.39
CA ALA A 421 -32.79 -15.12 -19.41
C ALA A 421 -32.19 -15.13 -20.83
N HIS A 422 -32.99 -15.29 -21.89
CA HIS A 422 -32.55 -15.39 -23.30
C HIS A 422 -31.28 -16.24 -23.51
N LEU A 423 -31.11 -17.30 -22.73
CA LEU A 423 -30.03 -18.26 -22.88
C LEU A 423 -30.39 -19.27 -23.98
N SER A 424 -29.37 -19.89 -24.57
CA SER A 424 -29.61 -21.06 -25.44
C SER A 424 -30.23 -22.20 -24.64
N ALA A 425 -31.01 -23.06 -25.30
CA ALA A 425 -31.64 -24.21 -24.66
C ALA A 425 -30.62 -25.08 -23.90
N ALA A 426 -29.41 -25.27 -24.47
CA ALA A 426 -28.34 -26.03 -23.82
C ALA A 426 -27.90 -25.41 -22.49
N LEU A 427 -27.66 -24.10 -22.44
CA LEU A 427 -27.25 -23.40 -21.21
C LEU A 427 -28.37 -23.38 -20.16
N SER A 428 -29.64 -23.24 -20.60
CA SER A 428 -30.78 -23.33 -19.70
C SER A 428 -30.96 -24.73 -19.11
N GLU A 429 -30.83 -25.78 -19.93
CA GLU A 429 -30.90 -27.17 -19.48
C GLU A 429 -29.78 -27.52 -18.50
N GLU A 430 -28.57 -26.98 -18.72
CA GLU A 430 -27.44 -27.15 -17.80
C GLU A 430 -27.73 -26.55 -16.42
N LEU A 431 -28.17 -25.28 -16.37
CA LEU A 431 -28.53 -24.63 -15.10
C LEU A 431 -29.70 -25.35 -14.41
N LEU A 432 -30.71 -25.80 -15.16
CA LEU A 432 -31.82 -26.60 -14.61
C LEU A 432 -31.34 -27.96 -14.06
N GLY A 433 -30.34 -28.58 -14.69
CA GLY A 433 -29.70 -29.80 -14.20
C GLY A 433 -28.99 -29.59 -12.86
N MET A 434 -28.24 -28.49 -12.71
CA MET A 434 -27.63 -28.09 -11.44
C MET A 434 -28.70 -27.87 -10.36
N ILE A 435 -29.84 -27.27 -10.72
CA ILE A 435 -30.97 -27.05 -9.81
C ILE A 435 -31.57 -28.37 -9.30
N VAL A 436 -31.84 -29.32 -10.20
CA VAL A 436 -32.46 -30.62 -9.86
C VAL A 436 -31.52 -31.51 -9.04
N SER A 437 -30.22 -31.48 -9.33
CA SER A 437 -29.23 -32.26 -8.60
C SER A 437 -28.96 -31.74 -7.19
N GLY A 438 -29.29 -30.46 -6.92
CA GLY A 438 -28.93 -29.79 -5.67
C GLY A 438 -27.40 -29.63 -5.51
N GLU A 439 -26.65 -29.78 -6.60
CA GLU A 439 -25.21 -29.50 -6.60
C GLU A 439 -25.02 -28.01 -6.38
N LYS A 440 -24.37 -27.67 -5.26
CA LYS A 440 -23.86 -26.32 -5.05
C LYS A 440 -22.57 -26.23 -5.86
N GLY A 441 -22.63 -25.43 -6.92
CA GLY A 441 -21.48 -25.11 -7.77
C GLY A 441 -20.34 -24.46 -7.00
#